data_AF-A0A2W4L0C0-F1
#
_entry.id   AF-A0A2W4L0C0-F1
#
_cell.length_a   1.000
_cell.length_b   1.000
_cell.length_c   1.000
_cell.angle_alpha   90.00
_cell.angle_beta   90.00
_cell.angle_gamma   90.00
#
_symmetry.space_group_name_H-M   'P 1'
#
loop_
_entity.id
_entity.type
_entity.pdbx_description
1 polymer ?
#
loop_
_entity_poly.entity_id
_entity_poly.type
_entity_poly.pdbx_seq_one_letter_code
_entity_poly.pdbx_strand_id
1 'polypeptide(L)'
;MRLFLIAYDLVGSSPHKHAMATAIMNLGEAWARPLESTWYVRADTSEREIQNTLAGLLDVDDALIVQPVSEGAAMANTALRWFRRKKEDAHHANNVIAFPGGSPPPIFPPVPLAEAV
;
A
#
# COMPACT_ATOMS: atom_id res chain seq x y z
N MET A 1 1.83 -16.18 -12.57
CA MET A 1 1.18 -15.40 -11.50
C MET A 1 0.06 -16.19 -10.87
N ARG A 2 0.10 -16.33 -9.54
CA ARG A 2 -0.95 -16.94 -8.73
C ARG A 2 -1.48 -15.92 -7.73
N LEU A 3 -2.72 -16.14 -7.28
CA LEU A 3 -3.34 -15.35 -6.23
C LEU A 3 -3.23 -16.12 -4.91
N PHE A 4 -2.78 -15.42 -3.87
CA PHE A 4 -2.66 -15.96 -2.52
C PHE A 4 -3.53 -15.16 -1.56
N LEU A 5 -4.22 -15.86 -0.67
CA LEU A 5 -4.79 -15.32 0.54
C LEU A 5 -3.74 -15.47 1.64
N ILE A 6 -3.33 -14.36 2.23
CA ILE A 6 -2.42 -14.32 3.37
C ILE A 6 -3.22 -13.77 4.54
N ALA A 7 -3.33 -14.53 5.62
CA ALA A 7 -3.93 -14.08 6.86
C ALA A 7 -2.94 -14.30 8.00
N TYR A 8 -2.87 -13.36 8.93
CA TYR A 8 -2.03 -13.52 10.11
C TYR A 8 -2.78 -13.11 11.36
N ASP A 9 -2.29 -13.57 12.50
CA ASP A 9 -2.67 -13.09 13.82
C ASP A 9 -1.38 -12.85 14.61
N LEU A 10 -1.19 -11.62 15.07
CA LEU A 10 0.01 -11.23 15.83
C LEU A 10 -0.43 -10.97 17.27
N VAL A 11 0.07 -11.75 18.21
CA VAL A 11 -0.33 -11.69 19.62
C VAL A 11 0.27 -10.43 20.25
N GLY A 12 -0.61 -9.55 20.75
CA GLY A 12 -0.24 -8.25 21.29
C GLY A 12 -0.11 -7.16 20.22
N SER A 13 0.10 -5.90 20.65
CA SER A 13 0.43 -4.80 19.73
C SER A 13 1.87 -4.94 19.26
N SER A 14 2.18 -6.03 18.55
CA SER A 14 3.53 -6.35 18.11
C SER A 14 4.06 -5.25 17.18
N PRO A 15 5.28 -4.72 17.43
CA PRO A 15 5.92 -3.75 16.54
C PRO A 15 6.07 -4.29 15.10
N HIS A 16 5.96 -5.61 14.92
CA HIS A 16 6.05 -6.28 13.64
C HIS A 16 4.84 -6.06 12.73
N LYS A 17 3.71 -5.48 13.19
CA LYS A 17 2.55 -5.19 12.30
C LYS A 17 2.95 -4.39 11.05
N HIS A 18 3.78 -3.37 11.23
CA HIS A 18 4.24 -2.53 10.12
C HIS A 18 5.26 -3.28 9.23
N ALA A 19 6.15 -4.04 9.84
CA ALA A 19 7.12 -4.88 9.13
C ALA A 19 6.43 -5.96 8.29
N MET A 20 5.43 -6.64 8.85
CA MET A 20 4.61 -7.65 8.19
C MET A 20 3.89 -7.08 6.97
N ALA A 21 3.19 -5.95 7.14
CA ALA A 21 2.55 -5.27 6.02
C ALA A 21 3.56 -4.91 4.93
N THR A 22 4.73 -4.39 5.30
CA THR A 22 5.79 -4.02 4.36
C THR A 22 6.35 -5.23 3.61
N ALA A 23 6.59 -6.34 4.31
CA ALA A 23 7.03 -7.59 3.69
C ALA A 23 5.98 -8.11 2.68
N ILE A 24 4.70 -8.12 3.05
CA ILE A 24 3.60 -8.54 2.16
C ILE A 24 3.53 -7.65 0.90
N MET A 25 3.67 -6.34 1.05
CA MET A 25 3.69 -5.41 -0.08
C MET A 25 4.87 -5.64 -1.03
N ASN A 26 5.99 -6.15 -0.52
CA ASN A 26 7.20 -6.42 -1.29
C ASN A 26 7.22 -7.80 -1.95
N LEU A 27 6.43 -8.77 -1.49
CA LEU A 27 6.38 -10.13 -2.05
C LEU A 27 5.76 -10.19 -3.45
N GLY A 28 4.71 -9.40 -3.69
CA GLY A 28 3.90 -9.48 -4.91
C GLY A 28 4.09 -8.30 -5.86
N GLU A 29 3.57 -8.46 -7.07
CA GLU A 29 3.42 -7.35 -8.02
C GLU A 29 2.20 -6.48 -7.67
N ALA A 30 1.17 -7.10 -7.11
CA ALA A 30 -0.05 -6.44 -6.69
C ALA A 30 -0.61 -7.08 -5.43
N TRP A 31 -1.24 -6.26 -4.60
CA TRP A 31 -1.85 -6.71 -3.35
C TRP A 31 -3.14 -5.95 -3.07
N ALA A 32 -4.02 -6.55 -2.27
CA ALA A 32 -5.22 -5.91 -1.74
C ALA A 32 -5.37 -6.31 -0.27
N ARG A 33 -5.86 -5.38 0.55
CA ARG A 33 -6.02 -5.59 2.00
C ARG A 33 -7.50 -5.41 2.37
N PRO A 34 -8.33 -6.46 2.26
CA PRO A 34 -9.76 -6.39 2.58
C PRO A 34 -10.06 -6.26 4.09
N LEU A 35 -9.20 -6.79 4.96
CA LEU A 35 -9.30 -6.72 6.42
C LEU A 35 -7.95 -6.33 7.01
N GLU A 36 -7.89 -5.98 8.29
CA GLU A 36 -6.64 -5.53 8.92
C GLU A 36 -5.51 -6.56 8.79
N SER A 37 -5.79 -7.84 9.06
CA SER A 37 -4.79 -8.90 9.04
C SER A 37 -4.93 -9.87 7.86
N THR A 38 -5.76 -9.52 6.87
CA THR A 38 -6.01 -10.37 5.69
C THR A 38 -5.65 -9.64 4.41
N TRP A 39 -4.91 -10.33 3.56
CA TRP A 39 -4.32 -9.81 2.34
C TRP A 39 -4.55 -10.77 1.19
N TYR A 40 -4.82 -10.20 0.02
CA TYR A 40 -4.72 -10.90 -1.25
C TYR A 40 -3.45 -10.44 -1.95
N VAL A 41 -2.62 -11.36 -2.40
CA VAL A 41 -1.35 -11.04 -3.08
C VAL A 41 -1.25 -11.79 -4.38
N ARG A 42 -0.90 -11.07 -5.45
CA ARG A 42 -0.51 -11.65 -6.73
C ARG A 42 1.00 -11.73 -6.81
N ALA A 43 1.52 -12.95 -6.85
CA ALA A 43 2.96 -13.23 -6.91
C ALA A 43 3.25 -14.42 -7.85
N ASP A 44 4.50 -14.51 -8.30
CA ASP A 44 5.02 -15.65 -9.07
C ASP A 44 5.76 -16.68 -8.21
N THR A 45 5.85 -16.44 -6.90
CA THR A 45 6.45 -17.34 -5.91
C THR A 45 5.44 -18.39 -5.43
N SER A 46 5.97 -19.45 -4.80
CA SER A 46 5.14 -20.49 -4.17
C SER A 46 4.64 -20.09 -2.78
N GLU A 47 3.57 -20.73 -2.31
CA GLU A 47 3.05 -20.54 -0.96
C GLU A 47 4.10 -20.80 0.13
N ARG A 48 5.00 -21.78 -0.10
CA ARG A 48 6.07 -22.13 0.83
C ARG A 48 7.15 -21.05 0.90
N GLU A 49 7.51 -20.45 -0.23
CA GLU A 49 8.46 -19.34 -0.26
C GLU A 49 7.91 -18.08 0.43
N ILE A 50 6.63 -17.78 0.20
CA ILE A 50 5.93 -16.70 0.89
C ILE A 50 5.91 -16.96 2.40
N GLN A 51 5.51 -18.17 2.81
CA GLN A 51 5.47 -18.55 4.22
C GLN A 51 6.85 -18.45 4.88
N ASN A 52 7.91 -18.96 4.25
CA ASN A 52 9.27 -18.87 4.77
C ASN A 52 9.74 -17.42 4.93
N THR A 53 9.39 -16.55 3.99
CA THR A 53 9.76 -15.13 4.05
C THR A 53 9.07 -14.41 5.20
N LEU A 54 7.77 -14.67 5.39
CA LEU A 54 6.98 -14.01 6.43
C LEU A 54 7.19 -14.62 7.82
N ALA A 55 7.56 -15.91 7.90
CA ALA A 55 7.81 -16.59 9.16
C ALA A 55 8.94 -15.97 9.99
N GLY A 56 9.90 -15.29 9.35
CA GLY A 56 10.96 -14.55 10.06
C GLY A 56 10.47 -13.32 10.83
N LEU A 57 9.21 -12.93 10.66
CA LEU A 57 8.57 -11.80 11.35
C LEU A 57 7.53 -12.25 12.39
N LEU A 58 7.39 -13.55 12.60
CA LEU A 58 6.46 -14.15 13.56
C LEU A 58 7.19 -14.46 14.87
N ASP A 59 6.54 -14.14 15.98
CA ASP A 59 6.89 -14.65 17.30
C ASP A 59 6.28 -16.05 17.53
N VAL A 60 6.65 -16.71 18.64
CA VAL A 60 6.24 -18.10 18.94
C VAL A 60 4.74 -18.30 19.05
N ASP A 61 4.02 -17.25 19.47
CA ASP A 61 2.56 -17.28 19.67
C ASP A 61 1.78 -16.74 18.47
N ASP A 62 2.47 -16.27 17.43
CA ASP A 62 1.83 -15.69 16.24
C ASP A 62 1.38 -16.78 15.25
N ALA A 63 0.35 -16.47 14.46
CA ALA A 63 -0.19 -17.36 13.45
C ALA A 63 -0.07 -16.76 12.05
N LEU A 64 0.21 -17.61 11.05
CA LEU A 64 0.26 -17.23 9.64
C LEU A 64 -0.38 -18.32 8.77
N ILE A 65 -1.25 -17.90 7.87
CA ILE A 65 -1.88 -18.73 6.85
C ILE A 65 -1.50 -18.14 5.50
N VAL A 66 -1.00 -19.00 4.61
CA VAL A 66 -0.74 -18.68 3.20
C VAL A 66 -1.44 -19.74 2.36
N GLN A 67 -2.44 -19.32 1.59
CA GLN A 67 -3.26 -20.23 0.80
C GLN A 67 -3.34 -19.75 -0.66
N PRO A 68 -2.98 -20.59 -1.65
CA PRO A 68 -3.31 -20.31 -3.04
C PRO A 68 -4.82 -20.35 -3.23
N VAL A 69 -5.37 -19.35 -3.91
CA VAL A 69 -6.81 -19.22 -4.18
C VAL A 69 -7.03 -19.06 -5.68
N SER A 70 -7.94 -19.87 -6.21
CA SER A 70 -8.32 -19.89 -7.63
C SER A 70 -9.73 -19.38 -7.89
N GLU A 71 -10.56 -19.30 -6.84
CA GLU A 71 -11.98 -18.93 -6.93
C GLU A 71 -12.27 -17.54 -6.37
N GLY A 72 -13.49 -17.05 -6.60
CA GLY A 72 -13.96 -15.77 -6.07
C GLY A 72 -14.24 -15.81 -4.58
N ALA A 73 -14.23 -14.64 -3.94
CA ALA A 73 -14.63 -14.46 -2.55
C ALA A 73 -15.98 -13.73 -2.49
N ALA A 74 -16.90 -14.22 -1.65
CA ALA A 74 -18.08 -13.46 -1.27
C ALA A 74 -17.70 -12.43 -0.19
N MET A 75 -18.13 -11.19 -0.35
CA MET A 75 -17.74 -10.08 0.51
C MET A 75 -18.96 -9.25 0.89
N ALA A 76 -19.02 -8.79 2.14
CA ALA A 76 -20.03 -7.86 2.64
C ALA A 76 -19.32 -6.76 3.45
N ASN A 77 -19.73 -5.50 3.24
CA ASN A 77 -19.16 -4.32 3.92
C ASN A 77 -17.65 -4.12 3.72
N THR A 78 -17.04 -4.82 2.76
CA THR A 78 -15.63 -4.69 2.38
C THR A 78 -15.49 -4.78 0.86
N ALA A 79 -14.39 -4.27 0.33
CA ALA A 79 -14.07 -4.28 -1.08
C ALA A 79 -12.58 -4.55 -1.30
N LEU A 80 -12.26 -5.16 -2.44
CA LEU A 80 -10.87 -5.38 -2.84
C LEU A 80 -10.33 -4.16 -3.58
N ARG A 81 -9.63 -3.30 -2.84
CA ARG A 81 -8.82 -2.25 -3.46
C ARG A 81 -7.41 -2.79 -3.74
N TRP A 82 -7.10 -2.87 -5.02
CA TRP A 82 -5.81 -3.35 -5.49
C TRP A 82 -4.79 -2.22 -5.57
N PHE A 83 -3.62 -2.48 -5.03
CA PHE A 83 -2.43 -1.66 -5.15
C PHE A 83 -1.39 -2.45 -5.97
N ARG A 84 -0.57 -1.73 -6.71
CA ARG A 84 0.53 -2.31 -7.50
C ARG A 84 1.84 -1.80 -6.94
N ARG A 85 2.83 -2.68 -6.83
CA ARG A 85 4.20 -2.26 -6.54
C ARG A 85 4.66 -1.39 -7.71
N LYS A 86 5.08 -0.16 -7.42
CA LYS A 86 5.66 0.72 -8.44
C LYS A 86 6.93 0.02 -8.94
N LYS A 87 6.94 -0.44 -10.19
CA LYS A 87 8.20 -0.81 -10.82
C LYS A 87 9.02 0.48 -10.86
N GLU A 88 10.24 0.43 -10.34
CA GLU A 88 11.21 1.50 -10.60
C GLU A 88 11.44 1.46 -12.11
N ASP A 89 10.69 2.28 -12.85
CA ASP A 89 11.02 2.54 -14.24
C ASP A 89 12.43 3.12 -14.23
N ALA A 90 13.36 2.46 -14.92
CA ALA A 90 14.75 2.85 -15.10
C ALA A 90 14.92 4.16 -15.91
N HIS A 91 13.95 5.06 -15.82
CA HIS A 91 13.94 6.39 -16.41
C HIS A 91 13.75 7.43 -15.29
N HIS A 92 14.71 7.47 -14.37
CA HIS A 92 15.02 8.70 -13.64
C HIS A 92 15.56 9.73 -14.64
N ALA A 93 14.67 10.37 -15.39
CA ALA A 93 14.97 11.60 -16.10
C ALA A 93 13.78 12.54 -15.95
N ASN A 94 13.98 13.59 -15.15
CA ASN A 94 13.29 14.88 -15.24
C ASN A 94 11.85 14.99 -14.68
N ASN A 95 11.65 14.67 -13.41
CA ASN A 95 10.51 15.20 -12.63
C ASN A 95 10.82 16.56 -11.96
N VAL A 96 11.64 17.40 -12.60
CA VAL A 96 11.84 18.80 -12.17
C VAL A 96 10.83 19.66 -12.94
N ILE A 97 9.76 20.08 -12.26
CA ILE A 97 8.87 21.14 -12.75
C ILE A 97 9.50 22.47 -12.32
N ALA A 98 10.23 23.13 -13.22
CA ALA A 98 10.67 24.50 -13.00
C ALA A 98 9.51 25.44 -13.33
N PHE A 99 8.99 26.15 -12.33
CA PHE A 99 8.06 27.24 -12.56
C PHE A 99 8.85 28.42 -13.17
N PRO A 100 8.40 29.05 -14.27
CA PRO A 100 9.03 30.27 -14.76
C PRO A 100 8.97 31.31 -13.64
N GLY A 101 10.12 31.89 -13.29
CA GLY A 101 10.25 32.88 -12.23
C GLY A 101 9.17 33.96 -12.39
N GLY A 102 8.32 34.08 -11.38
CA GLY A 102 7.14 34.94 -11.44
C GLY A 102 7.52 36.37 -11.81
N SER A 103 6.78 36.96 -12.75
CA SER A 103 6.76 38.40 -12.94
C SER A 103 6.28 39.05 -11.63
N PRO A 104 6.87 40.18 -11.19
CA PRO A 104 6.45 40.83 -9.95
C PRO A 104 4.94 41.11 -9.98
N PRO A 105 4.24 40.94 -8.84
CA PRO A 105 2.80 41.14 -8.80
C PRO A 105 2.44 42.55 -9.23
N PRO A 106 1.38 42.74 -10.03
CA PRO A 106 0.89 44.06 -10.38
C PRO A 106 0.50 44.80 -9.10
N ILE A 107 1.01 46.02 -8.95
CA ILE A 107 0.64 46.92 -7.86
C ILE A 107 -0.80 47.37 -8.11
N PHE A 108 -1.75 46.77 -7.42
CA PHE A 108 -3.13 47.26 -7.44
C PHE A 108 -3.24 48.47 -6.51
N PRO A 109 -3.83 49.60 -6.96
CA PRO A 109 -4.17 50.70 -6.06
C PRO A 109 -5.19 50.21 -5.01
N PRO A 110 -5.13 50.72 -3.77
CA PRO A 110 -6.06 50.33 -2.72
C PRO A 110 -7.49 50.70 -3.12
N VAL A 111 -8.38 49.71 -3.07
CA VAL A 111 -9.82 49.91 -3.31
C VAL A 111 -10.39 50.69 -2.11
N PRO A 112 -11.18 51.76 -2.33
CA PRO A 112 -11.79 52.49 -1.22
C PRO A 112 -12.74 51.56 -0.45
N LEU A 113 -12.57 51.49 0.87
CA LEU A 113 -13.48 50.79 1.75
C LEU A 113 -14.82 51.55 1.72
N ALA A 114 -15.85 50.96 1.12
CA ALA A 114 -17.19 51.54 1.15
C ALA A 114 -17.66 51.62 2.61
N GLU A 115 -17.96 52.83 3.08
CA GLU A 115 -18.59 53.05 4.38
C GLU A 115 -19.97 52.38 4.36
N ALA A 116 -20.16 51.45 5.31
CA ALA A 116 -21.45 50.79 5.51
C ALA A 116 -22.44 51.79 6.11
N VAL A 117 -23.60 51.93 5.47
CA VAL A 117 -24.77 52.70 5.94
C VAL A 117 -25.55 51.89 6.96
#